data_AF-A0A3S9IE10-F1
#
_entry.id   AF-A0A3S9IE10-F1
#
_cell.length_a   1.000
_cell.length_b   1.000
_cell.length_c   1.000
_cell.angle_alpha   90.00
_cell.angle_beta   90.00
_cell.angle_gamma   90.00
#
_symmetry.space_group_name_H-M   'P 1'
#
loop_
_entity.id
_entity.type
_entity.pdbx_description
1 polymer ?
#
loop_
_entity_poly.entity_id
_entity_poly.type
_entity_poly.pdbx_seq_one_letter_code
_entity_poly.pdbx_strand_id
1 'polypeptide(L)' 'MANATPRTRSARRSGGGRPSVLDDYKPYLDDRWNEGFINAWKLWKEIVPLGYKGSYQRVRTYL' A
#
# COMPACT_ATOMS: atom_id res chain seq x y z
N MET A 1 14.87 17.25 -9.44
CA MET A 1 13.66 16.86 -8.68
C MET A 1 12.95 15.76 -9.45
N ALA A 2 13.31 14.50 -9.24
CA ALA A 2 12.81 13.39 -10.05
C ALA A 2 11.45 12.93 -9.51
N ASN A 3 10.39 13.36 -10.19
CA ASN A 3 9.02 12.93 -9.96
C ASN A 3 8.88 11.52 -10.57
N ALA A 4 9.09 10.49 -9.74
CA ALA A 4 8.91 9.11 -10.14
C ALA A 4 7.44 8.92 -10.52
N THR A 5 7.20 8.66 -11.80
CA THR A 5 5.87 8.36 -12.31
C THR A 5 5.40 7.06 -11.68
N PRO A 6 4.32 7.00 -10.89
CA PRO A 6 3.85 5.73 -10.37
C PRO A 6 3.32 4.93 -11.55
N ARG A 7 4.01 3.84 -11.88
CA ARG A 7 3.51 2.82 -12.80
C ARG A 7 2.27 2.23 -12.13
N THR A 8 1.12 2.84 -12.41
CA THR A 8 -0.20 2.51 -11.86
C THR A 8 -0.43 1.01 -11.84
N ARG A 9 -0.23 0.38 -10.67
CA ARG A 9 -0.67 -0.98 -10.42
C ARG A 9 -2.17 -0.97 -10.18
N SER A 10 -2.89 -1.42 -11.19
CA SER A 10 -4.29 -1.84 -11.15
C SER A 10 -5.32 -0.77 -10.74
N ALA A 11 -5.52 0.21 -11.63
CA ALA A 11 -6.82 0.85 -11.80
C ALA A 11 -7.78 -0.10 -12.54
N ARG A 12 -8.07 -1.28 -11.96
CA ARG A 12 -9.28 -2.03 -12.33
C ARG A 12 -10.36 -1.62 -11.35
N ARG A 13 -11.25 -0.73 -11.83
CA ARG A 13 -12.51 -0.36 -11.18
C ARG A 13 -13.16 -1.61 -10.55
N SER A 14 -13.19 -1.65 -9.23
CA SER A 14 -14.15 -2.46 -8.48
C SER A 14 -15.12 -1.47 -7.84
N GLY A 15 -16.13 -1.09 -8.62
CA GLY A 15 -17.25 -0.34 -8.09
C GLY A 15 -18.01 -1.21 -7.08
N GLY A 16 -18.29 -0.64 -5.91
CA GLY A 16 -19.25 -1.18 -4.94
C GLY A 16 -18.64 -1.99 -3.79
N GLY A 17 -18.52 -1.35 -2.63
CA GLY A 17 -18.61 -2.06 -1.35
C GLY A 17 -17.38 -1.98 -0.44
N ARG A 18 -17.31 -0.90 0.33
CA ARG A 18 -16.54 -0.68 1.56
C ARG A 18 -15.08 -0.22 1.38
N PRO A 19 -14.69 0.94 1.96
CA PRO A 19 -13.29 1.32 2.07
C PRO A 19 -12.55 0.20 2.80
N SER A 20 -11.54 -0.38 2.15
CA SER A 20 -10.65 -1.33 2.81
C SER A 20 -9.71 -0.54 3.70
N VAL A 21 -9.44 -1.02 4.92
CA VAL A 21 -8.50 -0.40 5.86
C VAL A 21 -7.12 -0.14 5.25
N LEU A 22 -6.75 -0.87 4.19
CA LEU A 22 -5.51 -0.66 3.43
C LEU A 22 -5.51 0.66 2.63
N ASP A 23 -6.67 1.17 2.22
CA ASP A 23 -6.80 2.37 1.39
C ASP A 23 -6.17 3.59 2.06
N ASP A 24 -6.39 3.76 3.36
CA ASP A 24 -5.75 4.80 4.19
C ASP A 24 -4.22 4.70 4.23
N TYR A 25 -3.66 3.49 4.05
CA TYR A 25 -2.20 3.27 4.06
C TYR A 25 -1.59 3.19 2.66
N LYS A 26 -2.39 3.19 1.58
CA LYS A 26 -1.89 3.20 0.19
C LYS A 26 -0.90 4.33 -0.09
N PRO A 27 -1.16 5.61 0.27
CA PRO A 27 -0.20 6.68 0.01
C PRO A 27 1.15 6.45 0.70
N TYR A 28 1.14 5.92 1.94
CA TYR A 28 2.36 5.55 2.65
C TYR A 28 3.12 4.41 1.97
N LEU A 29 2.40 3.39 1.49
CA LEU A 29 3.02 2.26 0.77
C LEU A 29 3.61 2.71 -0.59
N ASP A 30 2.96 3.63 -1.29
CA ASP A 30 3.42 4.17 -2.57
C ASP A 30 4.68 5.02 -2.40
N ASP A 31 4.72 5.89 -1.39
CA ASP A 31 5.90 6.70 -1.05
C ASP A 31 7.13 5.80 -0.80
N ARG A 32 6.96 4.77 0.04
CA ARG A 32 8.01 3.79 0.34
C ARG A 32 8.41 2.97 -0.89
N TRP A 33 7.47 2.64 -1.75
CA TRP A 33 7.77 1.97 -3.01
C TRP A 33 8.62 2.83 -3.94
N ASN A 34 8.33 4.14 -4.03
CA ASN A 34 9.11 5.09 -4.82
C ASN A 34 10.54 5.29 -4.27
N GLU A 35 10.73 5.14 -2.97
CA GLU A 35 12.06 5.04 -2.34
C GLU A 35 12.82 3.73 -2.69
N GLY A 36 12.18 2.78 -3.38
CA GLY A 36 12.72 1.46 -3.69
C GLY A 36 12.50 0.42 -2.59
N PHE A 37 11.64 0.73 -1.61
CA PHE A 37 11.38 -0.12 -0.46
C PHE A 37 10.29 -1.16 -0.77
N ILE A 38 10.72 -2.30 -1.31
CA ILE A 38 9.85 -3.43 -1.71
C ILE A 38 9.54 -4.42 -0.56
N ASN A 39 10.00 -4.14 0.66
CA ASN A 39 9.88 -5.06 1.79
C ASN A 39 8.49 -5.01 2.42
N ALA A 40 7.56 -5.76 1.83
CA ALA A 40 6.18 -5.92 2.30
C ALA A 40 6.06 -6.21 3.80
N TRP A 41 6.94 -7.07 4.32
CA TRP A 41 6.98 -7.40 5.74
C TRP A 41 7.25 -6.16 6.58
N LYS A 42 8.27 -5.38 6.18
CA LYS A 42 8.75 -4.23 6.95
C LYS A 42 7.69 -3.13 6.95
N LEU A 43 7.05 -2.89 5.80
CA LEU A 43 5.89 -1.99 5.70
C LEU A 43 4.73 -2.44 6.57
N TRP A 44 4.37 -3.73 6.53
CA TRP A 44 3.32 -4.27 7.38
C TRP A 44 3.63 -4.07 8.88
N LYS A 45 4.87 -4.33 9.31
CA LYS A 45 5.31 -4.10 10.69
C LYS A 45 5.24 -2.63 11.12
N GLU A 46 5.43 -1.67 10.21
CA GLU A 46 5.30 -0.24 10.51
C GLU A 46 3.84 0.19 10.65
N ILE A 47 2.93 -0.34 9.83
CA ILE A 47 1.51 0.04 9.87
C ILE A 47 0.70 -0.69 10.95
N VAL A 48 1.12 -1.88 11.39
CA VAL A 48 0.48 -2.63 12.49
C VAL A 48 0.33 -1.81 13.78
N PRO A 49 1.40 -1.19 14.33
CA PRO A 49 1.26 -0.34 15.51
C PRO A 49 0.52 0.98 15.23
N LEU A 50 0.44 1.42 13.97
CA LEU A 50 -0.38 2.57 13.55
C LEU A 50 -1.89 2.26 13.51
N GLY A 51 -2.30 1.06 13.93
CA GLY A 51 -3.71 0.65 13.97
C GLY A 51 -4.17 -0.14 12.75
N TYR A 52 -3.27 -0.60 11.89
CA TYR A 52 -3.63 -1.43 10.75
C TYR A 52 -4.17 -2.79 11.21
N LYS A 53 -5.47 -3.01 10.98
CA LYS A 53 -6.18 -4.26 11.32
C LYS A 53 -6.19 -5.29 10.19
N GLY A 54 -5.50 -5.01 9.08
CA GLY A 54 -5.46 -5.92 7.93
C GLY A 54 -4.37 -6.97 8.06
N SER A 55 -4.48 -8.03 7.24
CA SER A 55 -3.48 -9.09 7.17
C SER A 55 -2.27 -8.68 6.32
N TYR A 56 -1.09 -9.23 6.62
CA TYR A 56 0.11 -9.11 5.80
C TYR A 56 -0.13 -9.44 4.32
N GLN A 57 -0.94 -10.48 4.06
CA GLN A 57 -1.31 -10.91 2.70
C GLN A 57 -1.83 -9.74 1.85
N ARG A 58 -2.62 -8.83 2.43
CA ARG A 58 -3.17 -7.66 1.72
C ARG A 58 -2.09 -6.66 1.31
N VAL A 59 -1.12 -6.42 2.19
CA VAL A 59 0.03 -5.55 1.91
C VAL A 59 0.90 -6.18 0.81
N ARG A 60 1.11 -7.49 0.87
CA ARG A 60 1.86 -8.23 -0.14
C ARG A 60 1.16 -8.30 -1.51
N THR A 61 -0.17 -8.40 -1.55
CA THR A 61 -0.93 -8.35 -2.81
C THR A 61 -0.92 -6.96 -3.44
N TYR A 62 -0.78 -5.91 -2.62
CA TYR A 62 -0.67 -4.53 -3.09
C TYR A 62 0.68 -4.24 -3.74
N LEU A 63 1.77 -4.62 -3.09
CA LEU A 63 3.17 -4.41 -3.48
C LEU A 63 3.63 -5.23 -4.66
#